data_AF-A0A0J6XQB1-F1
#
_entry.id   AF-A0A0J6XQB1-F1
#
_cell.length_a   1.000
_cell.length_b   1.000
_cell.length_c   1.000
_cell.angle_alpha   90.00
_cell.angle_beta   90.00
_cell.angle_gamma   90.00
#
_symmetry.space_group_name_H-M   'P 1'
#
loop_
_entity.id
_entity.type
_entity.pdbx_description
1 polymer ?
#
loop_
_entity_poly.entity_id
_entity_poly.type
_entity_poly.pdbx_seq_one_letter_code
_entity_poly.pdbx_strand_id
1 'polypeptide(L)'
;MAAQKAAAAAAPAAKGAEPPVSRDTVDQEVRSALRAAGLDPEKGKGSGDADNTKNASQVDWTAVVNTQQVEGALPRIGEHLKHLGWRETAPQSYEQTDWVLLIGSVKQAAGVNLKANESLLTVNVTYLGAG
;
A
#
# COMPACT_ATOMS: atom_id res chain seq x y z
N MET A 1 -51.06 10.82 -27.71
CA MET A 1 -50.39 11.99 -27.10
C MET A 1 -50.29 11.70 -25.61
N ALA A 2 -49.11 11.25 -25.15
CA ALA A 2 -48.22 11.97 -24.21
C ALA A 2 -48.85 12.10 -22.79
N ALA A 3 -48.23 11.72 -21.68
CA ALA A 3 -46.80 11.71 -21.36
C ALA A 3 -46.43 10.69 -20.26
N GLN A 4 -45.13 10.42 -20.23
CA GLN A 4 -44.36 9.53 -19.37
C GLN A 4 -44.18 10.04 -17.92
N LYS A 5 -44.10 9.08 -16.98
CA LYS A 5 -43.02 8.89 -15.99
C LYS A 5 -42.82 9.93 -14.86
N ALA A 6 -42.89 9.45 -13.63
CA ALA A 6 -41.98 9.87 -12.56
C ALA A 6 -41.72 8.69 -11.62
N ALA A 7 -40.86 7.77 -12.07
CA ALA A 7 -40.17 6.84 -11.18
C ALA A 7 -39.18 7.65 -10.33
N ALA A 8 -39.16 7.36 -9.03
CA ALA A 8 -38.17 7.71 -8.02
C ALA A 8 -37.09 8.69 -8.49
N ALA A 9 -37.21 9.95 -8.04
CA ALA A 9 -36.06 10.84 -7.95
C ALA A 9 -35.10 10.25 -6.90
N ALA A 10 -34.24 9.33 -7.33
CA ALA A 10 -32.96 9.13 -6.70
C ALA A 10 -32.29 10.51 -6.67
N ALA A 11 -32.02 11.01 -5.47
CA ALA A 11 -31.26 12.23 -5.28
C ALA A 11 -30.01 12.19 -6.18
N PRO A 12 -29.58 13.31 -6.78
CA PRO A 12 -28.33 13.34 -7.51
C PRO A 12 -27.24 12.87 -6.56
N ALA A 13 -26.64 11.71 -6.85
CA ALA A 13 -25.44 11.26 -6.17
C ALA A 13 -24.46 12.44 -6.21
N ALA A 14 -24.12 12.96 -5.03
CA ALA A 14 -23.22 14.08 -4.90
C ALA A 14 -21.95 13.77 -5.70
N LYS A 15 -21.73 14.55 -6.75
CA LYS A 15 -20.48 14.57 -7.49
C LYS A 15 -19.43 15.15 -6.54
N GLY A 16 -18.68 14.31 -5.84
CA GLY A 16 -17.61 14.75 -4.94
C GLY A 16 -17.48 13.93 -3.66
N ALA A 17 -17.31 12.62 -3.79
CA ALA A 17 -16.68 11.79 -2.76
C ALA A 17 -16.21 10.53 -3.48
N GLU A 18 -15.03 10.58 -4.10
CA GLU A 18 -14.27 9.34 -4.23
C GLU A 18 -14.23 8.72 -2.83
N PRO A 19 -14.65 7.46 -2.65
CA PRO A 19 -14.59 6.85 -1.33
C PRO A 19 -13.15 6.96 -0.84
N PRO A 20 -12.92 7.35 0.43
CA PRO A 20 -11.57 7.35 0.97
C PRO A 20 -10.96 5.99 0.68
N VAL A 21 -9.74 5.98 0.12
CA VAL A 21 -9.05 4.75 -0.25
C VAL A 21 -9.07 3.86 1.00
N SER A 22 -9.72 2.70 0.90
CA SER A 22 -9.89 1.82 2.06
C SER A 22 -8.58 1.11 2.35
N ARG A 23 -8.36 0.74 3.62
CA ARG A 23 -7.18 -0.04 4.02
C ARG A 23 -6.99 -1.28 3.14
N ASP A 24 -8.08 -1.98 2.81
CA ASP A 24 -8.05 -3.15 1.94
C ASP A 24 -7.57 -2.81 0.51
N THR A 25 -8.00 -1.67 -0.03
CA THR A 25 -7.50 -1.18 -1.32
C THR A 25 -6.00 -0.94 -1.25
N VAL A 26 -5.52 -0.24 -0.22
CA VAL A 26 -4.10 0.03 -0.02
C VAL A 26 -3.29 -1.26 0.16
N ASP A 27 -3.79 -2.22 0.94
CA ASP A 27 -3.16 -3.55 1.09
C ASP A 27 -3.06 -4.27 -0.27
N GLN A 28 -4.11 -4.25 -1.09
CA GLN A 28 -4.08 -4.85 -2.42
C GLN A 28 -3.09 -4.14 -3.36
N GLU A 29 -3.01 -2.81 -3.30
CA GLU A 29 -2.06 -2.02 -4.07
C GLU A 29 -0.62 -2.31 -3.67
N VAL A 30 -0.32 -2.35 -2.36
CA VAL A 30 0.99 -2.74 -1.83
C VAL A 30 1.37 -4.14 -2.28
N ARG A 31 0.46 -5.13 -2.13
CA ARG A 31 0.70 -6.51 -2.57
C ARG A 31 0.92 -6.61 -4.07
N SER A 32 0.25 -5.78 -4.85
CA SER A 32 0.41 -5.73 -6.30
C SER A 32 1.75 -5.11 -6.69
N ALA A 33 2.17 -4.03 -6.01
CA ALA A 33 3.47 -3.40 -6.22
C ALA A 33 4.64 -4.33 -5.84
N LEU A 34 4.50 -5.08 -4.74
CA LEU A 34 5.46 -6.11 -4.34
C LEU A 34 5.58 -7.20 -5.41
N ARG A 35 4.45 -7.75 -5.90
CA ARG A 35 4.45 -8.75 -6.97
C ARG A 35 5.04 -8.22 -8.28
N ALA A 36 4.70 -6.99 -8.67
CA ALA A 36 5.25 -6.34 -9.85
C ALA A 36 6.78 -6.15 -9.74
N ALA A 37 7.29 -5.99 -8.52
CA ALA A 37 8.72 -5.91 -8.24
C ALA A 37 9.42 -7.28 -8.12
N GLY A 38 8.69 -8.39 -8.30
CA GLY A 38 9.21 -9.75 -8.17
C GLY A 38 9.40 -10.20 -6.71
N LEU A 39 8.75 -9.51 -5.77
CA LEU A 39 8.69 -9.91 -4.36
C LEU A 39 7.42 -10.73 -4.12
N ASP A 40 7.51 -11.64 -3.16
CA ASP A 40 6.39 -12.48 -2.77
C ASP A 40 5.69 -11.87 -1.55
N PRO A 41 4.47 -11.31 -1.70
CA PRO A 41 3.76 -10.69 -0.58
C PRO A 41 3.41 -11.69 0.53
N GLU A 42 3.34 -13.00 0.24
CA GLU A 42 3.05 -14.03 1.24
C GLU A 42 4.29 -14.42 2.06
N LYS A 43 5.49 -14.12 1.57
CA LYS A 43 6.74 -14.31 2.33
C LYS A 43 7.03 -13.23 3.35
N GLY A 44 6.29 -12.12 3.31
CA GLY A 44 6.40 -11.08 4.33
C GLY A 44 5.58 -11.39 5.57
N LYS A 45 6.09 -10.97 6.72
CA LYS A 45 5.34 -10.83 7.96
C LYS A 45 4.75 -9.43 8.02
N GLY A 46 3.43 -9.34 8.13
CA GLY A 46 2.71 -8.08 8.30
C GLY A 46 1.33 -8.14 7.66
N SER A 47 0.34 -7.53 8.35
CA SER A 47 -1.06 -7.27 7.98
C SER A 47 -1.90 -8.38 7.30
N GLY A 48 -1.33 -9.57 7.08
CA GLY A 48 -1.97 -10.83 6.74
C GLY A 48 -2.07 -11.81 7.91
N ASP A 49 -1.49 -11.49 9.07
CA ASP A 49 -1.97 -12.04 10.34
C ASP A 49 -3.32 -11.37 10.63
N ALA A 50 -4.38 -11.98 10.10
CA ALA A 50 -5.77 -11.64 10.36
C ALA A 50 -6.17 -11.70 11.86
N ASP A 51 -5.22 -11.99 12.76
CA ASP A 51 -5.41 -12.12 14.20
C ASP A 51 -5.11 -10.83 15.00
N ASN A 52 -4.52 -9.79 14.39
CA ASN A 52 -4.37 -8.49 15.05
C ASN A 52 -5.12 -7.37 14.33
N THR A 53 -6.44 -7.41 14.47
CA THR A 53 -7.48 -6.43 14.14
C THR A 53 -7.33 -5.06 14.83
N LYS A 54 -6.12 -4.63 15.22
CA LYS A 54 -5.95 -3.43 16.05
C LYS A 54 -5.74 -2.13 15.30
N ASN A 55 -5.31 -2.15 14.02
CA ASN A 55 -5.04 -0.91 13.28
C ASN A 55 -5.69 -0.94 11.88
N ALA A 56 -6.98 -0.62 11.81
CA ALA A 56 -7.65 -0.34 10.52
C ALA A 56 -7.00 0.83 9.75
N SER A 57 -6.13 1.59 10.41
CA SER A 57 -5.38 2.73 9.90
C SER A 57 -3.95 2.40 9.46
N GLN A 58 -3.54 1.12 9.46
CA GLN A 58 -2.16 0.74 9.13
C GLN A 58 -2.10 -0.52 8.25
N VAL A 59 -1.19 -0.50 7.28
CA VAL A 59 -0.79 -1.67 6.49
C VAL A 59 0.72 -1.81 6.65
N ASP A 60 1.15 -2.93 7.22
CA ASP A 60 2.56 -3.24 7.39
C ASP A 60 2.90 -4.49 6.63
N TRP A 61 4.04 -4.49 5.96
CA TRP A 61 4.61 -5.66 5.34
C TRP A 61 6.11 -5.65 5.56
N THR A 62 6.68 -6.77 5.97
CA THR A 62 8.12 -6.87 6.22
C THR A 62 8.63 -8.25 5.82
N ALA A 63 9.64 -8.32 4.95
CA ALA A 63 10.22 -9.59 4.54
C ALA A 63 11.74 -9.55 4.53
N VAL A 64 12.35 -10.71 4.81
CA VAL A 64 13.77 -10.93 4.55
C VAL A 64 13.91 -11.39 3.10
N VAL A 65 14.64 -10.61 2.32
CA VAL A 65 14.82 -10.80 0.89
C VAL A 65 16.27 -10.55 0.51
N ASN A 66 16.70 -11.02 -0.66
CA ASN A 66 18.08 -10.80 -1.08
C ASN A 66 18.35 -9.31 -1.32
N THR A 67 19.51 -8.81 -0.89
CA THR A 67 19.89 -7.40 -1.05
C THR A 67 19.80 -6.92 -2.52
N GLN A 68 20.27 -7.72 -3.47
CA GLN A 68 20.21 -7.37 -4.90
C GLN A 68 18.77 -7.34 -5.42
N GLN A 69 17.92 -8.21 -4.88
CA GLN A 69 16.50 -8.24 -5.21
C GLN A 69 15.80 -6.99 -4.66
N VAL A 70 16.13 -6.55 -3.43
CA VAL A 70 15.61 -5.29 -2.86
C VAL A 70 16.05 -4.08 -3.67
N GLU A 71 17.34 -3.97 -3.96
CA GLU A 71 17.89 -2.84 -4.73
C GLU A 71 17.22 -2.72 -6.11
N GLY A 72 16.89 -3.85 -6.75
CA GLY A 72 16.12 -3.88 -8.00
C GLY A 72 14.60 -3.76 -7.83
N ALA A 73 14.05 -4.08 -6.65
CA ALA A 73 12.62 -4.03 -6.37
C ALA A 73 12.17 -2.63 -5.99
N LEU A 74 12.93 -1.90 -5.16
CA LEU A 74 12.61 -0.54 -4.71
C LEU A 74 12.14 0.40 -5.85
N PRO A 75 12.91 0.57 -6.95
CA PRO A 75 12.47 1.44 -8.05
C PRO A 75 11.23 0.90 -8.75
N ARG A 76 11.05 -0.42 -8.86
CA ARG A 76 9.87 -1.04 -9.49
C ARG A 76 8.61 -0.89 -8.66
N ILE A 77 8.72 -1.01 -7.34
CA ILE A 77 7.61 -0.75 -6.41
C ILE A 77 7.20 0.72 -6.58
N GLY A 78 8.16 1.65 -6.57
CA GLY A 78 7.89 3.07 -6.75
C GLY A 78 7.20 3.41 -8.07
N GLU A 79 7.68 2.86 -9.19
CA GLU A 79 7.04 3.00 -10.51
C GLU A 79 5.61 2.46 -10.51
N HIS A 80 5.39 1.28 -9.91
CA HIS A 80 4.06 0.69 -9.85
C HIS A 80 3.10 1.51 -8.97
N LEU A 81 3.57 2.00 -7.82
CA LEU A 81 2.80 2.88 -6.95
C LEU A 81 2.41 4.17 -7.69
N LYS A 82 3.33 4.77 -8.46
CA LYS A 82 3.04 5.93 -9.31
C LYS A 82 1.96 5.64 -10.35
N HIS A 83 1.99 4.45 -10.97
CA HIS A 83 0.94 4.02 -11.90
C HIS A 83 -0.43 3.85 -11.23
N LEU A 84 -0.45 3.50 -9.93
CA LEU A 84 -1.66 3.40 -9.11
C LEU A 84 -2.15 4.76 -8.59
N GLY A 85 -1.42 5.85 -8.85
CA GLY A 85 -1.79 7.20 -8.45
C GLY A 85 -1.16 7.67 -7.15
N TRP A 86 -0.23 6.90 -6.57
CA TRP A 86 0.57 7.35 -5.44
C TRP A 86 1.58 8.40 -5.89
N ARG A 87 1.70 9.48 -5.13
CA ARG A 87 2.66 10.56 -5.37
C ARG A 87 3.89 10.35 -4.50
N GLU A 88 5.06 10.32 -5.11
CA GLU A 88 6.33 10.30 -4.36
C GLU A 88 6.57 11.67 -3.72
N THR A 89 6.65 11.72 -2.39
CA THR A 89 6.90 12.95 -1.62
C THR A 89 8.36 13.09 -1.21
N ALA A 90 9.03 11.96 -1.01
CA ALA A 90 10.44 11.85 -0.69
C ALA A 90 10.96 10.51 -1.21
N PRO A 91 12.29 10.29 -1.27
CA PRO A 91 12.84 9.02 -1.71
C PRO A 91 12.24 7.87 -0.90
N GLN A 92 11.58 6.93 -1.60
CA GLN A 92 10.92 5.77 -1.01
C GLN A 92 9.71 6.10 -0.10
N SER A 93 9.18 7.33 -0.18
CA SER A 93 7.99 7.78 0.54
C SER A 93 6.93 8.23 -0.46
N TYR A 94 5.72 7.71 -0.31
CA TYR A 94 4.62 7.92 -1.23
C TYR A 94 3.38 8.33 -0.46
N GLU A 95 2.54 9.18 -1.04
CA GLU A 95 1.25 9.57 -0.49
C GLU A 95 0.14 9.30 -1.50
N GLN A 96 -1.02 8.89 -1.01
CA GLN A 96 -2.24 8.80 -1.80
C GLN A 96 -3.42 9.21 -0.92
N THR A 97 -4.01 10.36 -1.23
CA THR A 97 -5.07 10.97 -0.42
C THR A 97 -4.60 11.15 1.02
N ASP A 98 -5.15 10.42 1.98
CA ASP A 98 -4.81 10.49 3.42
C ASP A 98 -3.84 9.40 3.88
N TRP A 99 -3.35 8.57 2.95
CA TRP A 99 -2.41 7.49 3.24
C TRP A 99 -0.99 7.90 2.91
N VAL A 100 -0.07 7.57 3.81
CA VAL A 100 1.37 7.71 3.59
C VAL A 100 2.02 6.35 3.66
N LEU A 101 2.73 5.98 2.60
CA LEU A 101 3.46 4.75 2.43
C LEU A 101 4.96 5.04 2.47
N LEU A 102 5.68 4.25 3.27
CA LEU A 102 7.11 4.32 3.48
C LEU A 102 7.73 2.98 3.15
N ILE A 103 8.70 2.97 2.24
CA ILE A 103 9.47 1.77 1.88
C ILE A 103 10.88 1.94 2.44
N GLY A 104 11.27 1.03 3.31
CA GLY A 104 12.60 0.99 3.90
C GLY A 104 13.29 -0.32 3.60
N SER A 105 14.60 -0.30 3.44
CA SER A 105 15.40 -1.52 3.42
C SER A 105 16.59 -1.37 4.35
N VAL A 106 16.81 -2.33 5.23
CA VAL A 106 17.96 -2.35 6.14
C VAL A 106 18.76 -3.64 5.97
N LYS A 107 20.07 -3.49 5.90
CA LYS A 107 21.02 -4.63 5.84
C LYS A 107 21.30 -5.22 7.24
N GLN A 108 20.86 -4.53 8.29
CA GLN A 108 20.97 -4.93 9.69
C GLN A 108 19.72 -4.46 10.44
N ALA A 109 19.05 -5.37 11.14
CA ALA A 109 17.89 -5.06 11.98
C ALA A 109 18.07 -5.75 13.34
N ALA A 110 17.85 -5.00 14.43
CA ALA A 110 17.92 -5.55 15.78
C ALA A 110 16.87 -6.66 15.95
N GLY A 111 17.29 -7.87 16.33
CA GLY A 111 16.41 -9.01 16.52
C GLY A 111 16.12 -9.84 15.26
N VAL A 112 16.68 -9.49 14.08
CA VAL A 112 16.61 -10.31 12.87
C VAL A 112 18.02 -10.77 12.47
N ASN A 113 18.24 -12.08 12.43
CA ASN A 113 19.52 -12.64 12.00
C ASN A 113 19.59 -12.69 10.47
N LEU A 114 20.01 -11.58 9.84
CA LEU A 114 20.18 -11.45 8.39
C LEU A 114 21.54 -12.02 7.97
N LYS A 115 21.56 -12.85 6.93
CA LYS A 115 22.83 -13.25 6.28
C LYS A 115 23.44 -12.08 5.51
N ALA A 116 24.71 -12.20 5.16
CA ALA A 116 25.47 -11.16 4.45
C ALA A 116 24.86 -10.67 3.13
N ASN A 117 24.00 -11.48 2.49
CA ASN A 117 23.30 -11.15 1.23
C ASN A 117 21.79 -10.95 1.41
N GLU A 118 21.33 -10.83 2.65
CA GLU A 118 19.93 -10.60 2.98
C GLU A 118 19.74 -9.17 3.49
N SER A 119 18.60 -8.60 3.14
CA SER A 119 18.15 -7.32 3.62
C SER A 119 16.70 -7.47 4.10
N LEU A 120 16.38 -6.78 5.18
CA LEU A 120 15.01 -6.65 5.63
C LEU A 120 14.36 -5.52 4.85
N LEU A 121 13.37 -5.84 4.03
CA LEU A 121 12.52 -4.87 3.34
C LEU A 121 11.26 -4.65 4.19
N THR A 122 10.95 -3.40 4.47
CA THR A 122 9.78 -2.97 5.22
C THR A 122 8.95 -2.03 4.38
N VAL A 123 7.65 -2.27 4.27
CA VAL A 123 6.66 -1.38 3.68
C VAL A 123 5.66 -1.07 4.78
N ASN A 124 5.60 0.20 5.18
CA ASN A 124 4.68 0.67 6.20
C ASN A 124 3.75 1.69 5.54
N VAL A 125 2.45 1.53 5.73
CA VAL A 125 1.45 2.47 5.26
C VAL A 125 0.63 2.89 6.45
N THR A 126 0.50 4.20 6.65
CA THR A 126 -0.24 4.79 7.75
C THR A 126 -1.29 5.72 7.19
N TYR A 127 -2.53 5.57 7.65
CA TYR A 127 -3.62 6.51 7.42
C TYR A 127 -3.47 7.67 8.39
N LEU A 128 -3.23 8.87 7.85
CA LEU A 128 -3.11 10.09 8.64
C LEU A 128 -4.47 10.75 8.89
N GLY A 129 -5.46 10.47 8.03
CA GLY A 129 -6.77 11.10 8.04
C GLY A 129 -6.72 12.60 7.70
N ALA A 130 -7.68 13.07 6.91
CA ALA A 130 -7.95 14.50 6.82
C ALA A 130 -8.42 14.95 8.23
N GLY A 131 -7.60 15.78 8.88
CA GLY A 131 -7.93 16.41 10.16
C GLY A 131 -9.16 17.31 10.11
#